data_AF-A0A182EZJ8-F1
#
_entry.id   AF-A0A182EZJ8-F1
#
_cell.length_a   1.000
_cell.length_b   1.000
_cell.length_c   1.000
_cell.angle_alpha   90.00
_cell.angle_beta   90.00
_cell.angle_gamma   90.00
#
_symmetry.space_group_name_H-M   'P 1'
#
loop_
_entity.id
_entity.type
_entity.pdbx_description
1 polymer ?
#
loop_
_entity_poly.entity_id
_entity_poly.type
_entity_poly.pdbx_seq_one_letter_code
_entity_poly.pdbx_strand_id
1 'polypeptide(L)' 'PCQREWVIRIPDRYVSNGAVARKIMDLGEMNLEVELEDEDQECIHL' A
#
# COMPACT_ATOMS: atom_id res chain seq x y z
N PRO A 1 17.74 -10.87 5.84
CA PRO A 1 16.71 -11.18 4.83
C PRO A 1 16.21 -9.88 4.22
N CYS A 2 16.10 -9.82 2.90
CA CYS A 2 15.50 -8.70 2.20
C CYS A 2 14.00 -8.97 2.09
N GLN A 3 13.20 -8.17 2.78
CA GLN A 3 11.75 -8.25 2.70
C GLN A 3 11.26 -7.23 1.67
N ARG A 4 10.36 -7.65 0.78
CA ARG A 4 9.71 -6.76 -0.19
C ARG A 4 8.72 -5.85 0.52
N GLU A 5 8.78 -4.56 0.21
CA GLU A 5 7.85 -3.56 0.73
C GLU A 5 7.01 -2.94 -0.40
N TRP A 6 5.70 -2.89 -0.19
CA TRP A 6 4.74 -2.32 -1.13
C TRP A 6 4.09 -1.06 -0.56
N VAL A 7 4.19 0.05 -1.31
CA VAL A 7 3.57 1.32 -0.94
C VAL A 7 2.23 1.49 -1.66
N ILE A 8 1.11 1.29 -0.95
CA ILE A 8 -0.24 1.49 -1.49
C ILE A 8 -0.78 2.85 -1.05
N ARG A 9 -0.93 3.78 -2.00
CA ARG A 9 -1.47 5.13 -1.74
C ARG A 9 -2.99 5.10 -1.74
N ILE A 10 -3.60 5.74 -0.74
CA ILE A 10 -5.05 5.98 -0.71
C ILE A 10 -5.34 7.23 -1.55
N PRO A 11 -6.16 7.15 -2.61
CA PRO A 11 -6.49 8.32 -3.41
C PRO A 11 -7.31 9.34 -2.61
N ASP A 12 -7.08 10.64 -2.82
CA ASP A 12 -7.71 11.75 -2.08
C ASP A 12 -9.23 11.66 -1.98
N ARG A 13 -9.89 11.11 -3.00
CA ARG A 13 -11.36 10.92 -3.01
C ARG A 13 -11.90 9.98 -1.92
N TYR A 14 -11.04 9.19 -1.30
CA TYR A 14 -11.37 8.31 -0.16
C TYR A 14 -10.96 8.93 1.18
N VAL A 15 -10.24 10.05 1.18
CA VAL A 15 -9.83 10.76 2.39
C VAL A 15 -10.94 11.74 2.79
N SER A 16 -11.42 11.63 4.03
CA SER A 16 -12.43 12.53 4.58
C SER A 16 -11.96 13.19 5.86
N ASN A 17 -12.25 14.48 6.02
CA ASN A 17 -11.98 15.21 7.26
C ASN A 17 -12.87 14.71 8.41
N GLY A 18 -12.25 14.47 9.57
CA GLY A 18 -12.92 13.99 10.78
C GLY A 18 -12.59 12.53 11.08
N ALA A 19 -13.15 12.00 12.18
CA ALA A 19 -12.82 10.67 12.69
C ALA A 19 -13.53 9.52 11.95
N VAL A 20 -14.46 9.81 11.05
CA VAL A 20 -15.30 8.80 10.38
C VAL A 20 -15.12 8.87 8.87
N ALA A 21 -14.79 7.72 8.27
CA ALA A 21 -14.65 7.58 6.83
C ALA A 21 -16.00 7.73 6.12
N ARG A 22 -16.04 8.52 5.04
CA ARG A 22 -17.25 8.70 4.21
C ARG A 22 -17.38 7.69 3.07
N LYS A 23 -16.27 7.06 2.68
CA LYS A 23 -16.21 6.12 1.58
C LYS A 23 -15.20 5.03 1.88
N ILE A 24 -15.56 3.79 1.56
CA ILE A 24 -14.68 2.65 1.69
C ILE A 24 -13.94 2.48 0.36
N MET A 25 -12.61 2.39 0.43
CA MET A 25 -11.79 1.93 -0.68
C MET A 25 -11.75 0.40 -0.65
N ASP A 26 -12.21 -0.22 -1.74
CA ASP A 26 -12.04 -1.65 -1.97
C ASP A 26 -10.87 -1.85 -2.93
N LEU A 27 -9.81 -2.48 -2.45
CA LEU A 27 -8.61 -2.80 -3.24
C LEU A 27 -8.82 -4.07 -4.08
N GLY A 28 -9.76 -4.94 -3.71
CA GLY A 28 -9.98 -6.24 -4.32
C GLY A 28 -8.85 -7.24 -4.04
N GLU A 29 -8.59 -8.11 -5.01
CA GLU A 29 -7.52 -9.11 -4.98
C GLU A 29 -6.29 -8.59 -5.75
N MET A 30 -5.12 -8.67 -5.13
CA MET A 30 -3.86 -8.22 -5.72
C MET A 30 -2.87 -9.38 -5.78
N ASN A 31 -2.32 -9.64 -6.96
CA ASN A 31 -1.29 -10.66 -7.14
C ASN A 31 0.06 -10.14 -6.63
N LEU A 32 0.60 -10.78 -5.59
CA LEU A 32 1.88 -10.42 -4.96
C LEU A 32 3.13 -10.68 -5.81
N GLU A 33 3.01 -11.27 -6.99
CA GLU A 33 4.11 -11.48 -7.94
C GLU A 33 4.45 -10.21 -8.73
N VAL A 34 3.50 -9.26 -8.84
CA VAL A 34 3.74 -8.02 -9.59
C VAL A 34 4.85 -7.19 -8.93
N GLU A 35 5.69 -6.55 -9.73
CA GLU A 35 6.67 -5.57 -9.25
C GLU A 35 6.08 -4.17 -9.43
N LEU A 36 6.04 -3.39 -8.35
CA LEU A 36 5.56 -2.00 -8.36
C LEU A 36 6.73 -1.05 -8.63
N GLU A 37 6.49 0.06 -9.34
CA GLU A 37 7.53 1.04 -9.67
C GLU A 37 8.20 1.65 -8.43
N ASP A 38 7.47 1.76 -7.32
CA ASP A 38 7.92 2.28 -6.02
C ASP A 38 8.21 1.15 -5.00
N GLU A 39 8.42 -0.09 -5.45
CA GLU A 39 8.78 -1.21 -4.56
C GLU A 39 10.21 -1.03 -4.00
N ASP A 40 10.36 -1.12 -2.67
CA ASP A 40 11.66 -1.11 -2.00
C ASP A 40 11.92 -2.48 -1.34
N GLN A 41 13.19 -2.75 -1.01
CA GLN A 41 13.61 -3.95 -0.31
C GLN A 41 14.45 -3.59 0.92
N GLU A 42 13.84 -3.72 2.10
CA GLU A 42 14.59 -3.61 3.35
C GLU A 42 15.34 -4.91 3.64
N CYS A 43 16.65 -4.86 3.49
CA CYS A 43 17.56 -5.94 3.88
C CYS A 43 18.00 -5.75 5.32
N ILE A 44 17.60 -6.66 6.23
CA ILE A 44 18.29 -6.74 7.52
C ILE A 44 19.72 -7.27 7.29
N HIS A 45 20.70 -6.38 7.47
CA HIS A 45 22.11 -6.75 7.60
C HIS A 45 22.33 -7.27 9.02
N LEU A 46 22.60 -8.58 9.14
CA LEU A 46 23.03 -9.23 10.38
C LEU A 46 24.54 -9.06 10.56
#